data_AF-A0A1Q8F7Z8-F1
#
_entry.id   AF-A0A1Q8F7Z8-F1
#
_cell.length_a   1.000
_cell.length_b   1.000
_cell.length_c   1.000
_cell.angle_alpha   90.00
_cell.angle_beta   90.00
_cell.angle_gamma   90.00
#
_symmetry.space_group_name_H-M   'P 1'
#
loop_
_entity.id
_entity.type
_entity.pdbx_description
1 polymer ?
#
loop_
_entity_poly.entity_id
_entity_poly.type
_entity_poly.pdbx_seq_one_letter_code
_entity_poly.pdbx_strand_id
1 'polypeptide(L)'
;MSDLTLYFAPGTCAMAVQIALLEANAPFQPRLVNLAAGEQRDPAYLAINPKGRVPALVTEQGTLTETPALLLYVAQRFPDAKLAPLDNPFLLARMQEVNSFLASTVHVSHAHGRRGSRWADDEQAIAAMQQKVASNMRDGFAQIEQHYLAGPWVLGEQFSVADIYLFVVAGWLKSDGVEISEFPKVADHYQRMLSRPAVAKALAN
;
A
#
# COMPACT_ATOMS: atom_id res chain seq x y z
N MET A 1 16.67 20.27 7.99
CA MET A 1 15.45 19.75 7.33
C MET A 1 15.77 18.34 6.88
N SER A 2 14.88 17.38 7.11
CA SER A 2 15.10 16.00 6.69
C SER A 2 14.88 15.87 5.18
N ASP A 3 15.90 15.46 4.43
CA ASP A 3 15.79 15.23 2.98
C ASP A 3 15.23 13.83 2.72
N LEU A 4 13.92 13.68 2.92
CA LEU A 4 13.20 12.48 2.50
C LEU A 4 12.98 12.52 0.99
N THR A 5 13.35 11.46 0.28
CA THR A 5 13.02 11.29 -1.14
C THR A 5 12.22 10.02 -1.35
N LEU A 6 10.97 10.17 -1.80
CA LEU A 6 10.08 9.03 -2.08
C LEU A 6 10.13 8.70 -3.57
N TYR A 7 10.66 7.52 -3.88
CA TYR A 7 10.53 6.92 -5.21
C TYR A 7 9.20 6.18 -5.32
N PHE A 8 8.37 6.59 -6.27
CA PHE A 8 7.01 6.08 -6.45
C PHE A 8 6.61 5.98 -7.93
N ALA A 9 5.53 5.26 -8.19
CA ALA A 9 4.86 5.24 -9.47
C ALA A 9 3.33 5.31 -9.27
N PRO A 10 2.59 6.09 -10.10
CA PRO A 10 1.15 6.20 -10.03
C PRO A 10 0.45 4.84 -10.08
N GLY A 11 -0.64 4.71 -9.34
CA GLY A 11 -1.45 3.48 -9.29
C GLY A 11 -0.79 2.29 -8.57
N THR A 12 0.36 2.48 -7.90
CA THR A 12 1.05 1.42 -7.14
C THR A 12 0.89 1.57 -5.64
N CYS A 13 1.30 0.54 -4.89
CA CYS A 13 1.35 0.57 -3.42
C CYS A 13 2.20 1.72 -2.84
N ALA A 14 3.08 2.34 -3.64
CA ALA A 14 3.88 3.48 -3.21
C ALA A 14 3.03 4.71 -2.85
N MET A 15 1.81 4.80 -3.41
CA MET A 15 0.83 5.82 -3.04
C MET A 15 0.49 5.78 -1.54
N ALA A 16 0.55 4.61 -0.89
CA ALA A 16 0.28 4.52 0.55
C ALA A 16 1.33 5.30 1.36
N VAL A 17 2.60 5.20 1.00
CA VAL A 17 3.69 5.94 1.66
C VAL A 17 3.58 7.43 1.37
N GLN A 18 3.22 7.79 0.14
CA GLN A 18 2.96 9.19 -0.23
C GLN A 18 1.84 9.80 0.61
N ILE A 19 0.71 9.12 0.75
CA ILE A 19 -0.41 9.56 1.57
C ILE A 19 0.03 9.68 3.04
N ALA A 20 0.78 8.71 3.58
CA ALA A 20 1.26 8.78 4.97
C ALA A 20 2.17 10.00 5.21
N LEU A 21 3.08 10.30 4.28
CA LEU A 21 3.92 11.51 4.36
C LEU A 21 3.08 12.79 4.30
N LEU A 22 2.06 12.82 3.45
CA LEU A 22 1.14 13.96 3.32
C LEU A 22 0.27 14.15 4.58
N GLU A 23 -0.26 13.06 5.16
CA GLU A 23 -1.00 13.10 6.42
C GLU A 23 -0.12 13.58 7.59
N ALA A 24 1.17 13.20 7.56
CA ALA A 24 2.14 13.65 8.54
C ALA A 24 2.61 15.11 8.34
N ASN A 25 2.17 15.79 7.27
CA ASN A 25 2.73 17.06 6.81
C ASN A 25 4.28 17.02 6.72
N ALA A 26 4.82 15.85 6.36
CA ALA A 26 6.25 15.65 6.26
C ALA A 26 6.79 16.34 4.99
N PRO A 27 7.89 17.10 5.06
CA PRO A 27 8.58 17.56 3.87
C PRO A 27 9.27 16.37 3.18
N PHE A 28 9.01 16.17 1.89
CA PHE A 28 9.68 15.15 1.08
C PHE A 28 9.75 15.56 -0.40
N GLN A 29 10.71 14.98 -1.13
CA GLN A 29 10.82 15.10 -2.58
C GLN A 29 10.20 13.86 -3.25
N PRO A 30 9.15 14.00 -4.07
CA PRO A 30 8.65 12.90 -4.89
C PRO A 30 9.58 12.66 -6.09
N ARG A 31 9.91 11.40 -6.35
CA ARG A 31 10.64 10.95 -7.55
C ARG A 31 9.83 9.89 -8.28
N LEU A 32 9.39 10.22 -9.47
CA LEU A 32 8.66 9.29 -10.34
C LEU A 32 9.62 8.22 -10.86
N VAL A 33 9.17 6.97 -10.87
CA VAL A 33 9.82 5.85 -11.56
C VAL A 33 8.87 5.35 -12.64
N ASN A 34 9.28 5.47 -13.90
CA ASN A 34 8.47 5.05 -15.04
C ASN A 34 8.48 3.53 -15.21
N LEU A 35 7.51 2.87 -14.58
CA LEU A 35 7.39 1.40 -14.63
C LEU A 35 7.05 0.86 -16.02
N ALA A 36 6.39 1.66 -16.86
CA ALA A 36 6.04 1.27 -18.22
C ALA A 36 7.27 1.28 -19.14
N ALA A 37 8.20 2.21 -18.92
CA ALA A 37 9.49 2.26 -19.61
C ALA A 37 10.54 1.30 -19.03
N GLY A 38 10.24 0.63 -17.91
CA GLY A 38 11.16 -0.32 -17.28
C GLY A 38 12.24 0.33 -16.40
N GLU A 39 12.12 1.62 -16.05
CA GLU A 39 13.12 2.39 -15.28
C GLU A 39 13.49 1.73 -13.94
N GLN A 40 12.58 0.95 -13.36
CA GLN A 40 12.84 0.17 -12.15
C GLN A 40 13.95 -0.90 -12.31
N ARG A 41 14.40 -1.15 -13.54
CA ARG A 41 15.48 -2.07 -13.89
C ARG A 41 16.77 -1.36 -14.27
N ASP A 42 16.75 -0.03 -14.39
CA ASP A 42 17.94 0.72 -14.75
C ASP A 42 18.98 0.64 -13.62
N PRO A 43 20.29 0.58 -13.95
CA PRO A 43 21.34 0.52 -12.95
C PRO A 43 21.26 1.65 -11.90
N ALA A 44 20.83 2.84 -12.33
CA ALA A 44 20.64 3.99 -11.44
C ALA A 44 19.55 3.74 -10.37
N TYR A 45 18.41 3.16 -10.75
CA TYR A 45 17.37 2.84 -9.77
C TYR A 45 17.71 1.59 -8.95
N LEU A 46 18.35 0.59 -9.55
CA LEU A 46 18.80 -0.60 -8.81
C LEU A 46 19.85 -0.28 -7.73
N ALA A 47 20.64 0.78 -7.92
CA ALA A 47 21.52 1.30 -6.87
C ALA A 47 20.75 1.87 -5.66
N ILE A 48 19.50 2.33 -5.86
CA ILE A 48 18.61 2.79 -4.79
C ILE A 48 17.85 1.62 -4.17
N ASN A 49 17.22 0.78 -5.00
CA ASN A 49 16.50 -0.41 -4.57
C ASN A 49 16.84 -1.61 -5.48
N PRO A 50 17.74 -2.51 -5.03
CA PRO A 50 18.15 -3.69 -5.81
C PRO A 50 17.01 -4.63 -6.18
N LYS A 51 15.86 -4.57 -5.48
CA LYS A 51 14.67 -5.37 -5.80
C LYS A 51 13.93 -4.88 -7.04
N GLY A 52 14.23 -3.67 -7.53
CA GLY A 52 13.59 -3.04 -8.69
C GLY A 52 12.09 -2.83 -8.47
N ARG A 53 11.70 -2.34 -7.28
CA ARG A 53 10.30 -2.09 -6.89
C ARG A 53 10.14 -0.68 -6.32
N VAL A 54 8.93 -0.15 -6.39
CA VAL A 54 8.47 0.99 -5.59
C VAL A 54 7.51 0.49 -4.50
N PRO A 55 7.39 1.16 -3.35
CA PRO A 55 8.14 2.36 -2.94
C PRO A 55 9.59 2.08 -2.50
N ALA A 56 10.43 3.12 -2.59
CA ALA A 56 11.67 3.24 -1.84
C ALA A 56 11.75 4.65 -1.23
N LEU A 57 12.13 4.74 0.05
CA LEU A 57 12.29 6.02 0.76
C LEU A 57 13.75 6.21 1.10
N VAL A 58 14.41 7.16 0.43
CA VAL A 58 15.76 7.57 0.79
C VAL A 58 15.68 8.52 1.98
N THR A 59 16.50 8.24 2.97
CA THR A 59 16.65 9.02 4.20
C THR A 59 18.12 9.38 4.40
N GLU A 60 18.40 10.22 5.39
CA GLU A 60 19.76 10.54 5.82
C GLU A 60 20.54 9.33 6.35
N GLN A 61 19.86 8.24 6.74
CA GLN A 61 20.48 7.00 7.24
C GLN A 61 20.60 5.91 6.18
N GLY A 62 20.14 6.19 4.95
CA GLY A 62 20.08 5.22 3.85
C GLY A 62 18.65 4.96 3.37
N THR A 63 18.52 3.97 2.49
CA THR A 63 17.25 3.68 1.80
C THR A 63 16.45 2.62 2.55
N LEU A 64 15.19 2.93 2.85
CA LEU A 64 14.21 1.97 3.36
C LEU A 64 13.27 1.51 2.23
N THR A 65 12.78 0.28 2.34
CA THR A 65 11.85 -0.35 1.38
C THR A 65 10.83 -1.19 2.15
N GLU A 66 9.85 -1.75 1.43
CA GLU A 66 8.66 -2.45 1.97
C GLU A 66 7.60 -1.50 2.53
N THR A 67 6.42 -1.52 1.92
CA THR A 67 5.32 -0.59 2.27
C THR A 67 4.96 -0.62 3.76
N PRO A 68 4.75 -1.79 4.43
CA PRO A 68 4.47 -1.81 5.87
C PRO A 68 5.58 -1.18 6.74
N ALA A 69 6.84 -1.42 6.38
CA ALA A 69 7.99 -0.88 7.11
C ALA A 69 8.07 0.64 6.95
N LEU A 70 7.88 1.14 5.72
CA LEU A 70 7.85 2.58 5.43
C LEU A 70 6.68 3.28 6.12
N LEU A 71 5.50 2.68 6.14
CA LEU A 71 4.34 3.23 6.83
C LEU A 71 4.57 3.35 8.34
N LEU A 72 5.09 2.30 8.99
CA LEU A 72 5.45 2.38 10.41
C LEU A 72 6.55 3.42 10.65
N TYR A 73 7.57 3.46 9.79
CA TYR A 73 8.66 4.43 9.89
C TYR A 73 8.15 5.87 9.84
N VAL A 74 7.23 6.19 8.91
CA VAL A 74 6.60 7.51 8.84
C VAL A 74 5.83 7.81 10.12
N ALA A 75 5.03 6.87 10.64
CA ALA A 75 4.29 7.06 11.88
C ALA A 75 5.20 7.30 13.09
N GLN A 76 6.33 6.58 13.18
CA GLN A 76 7.33 6.74 14.25
C GLN A 76 8.12 8.04 14.12
N ARG A 77 8.47 8.43 12.89
CA ARG A 77 9.24 9.64 12.61
C ARG A 77 8.43 10.92 12.82
N PHE A 78 7.12 10.86 12.61
CA PHE A 78 6.18 11.97 12.77
C PHE A 78 5.06 11.61 13.76
N PRO A 79 5.37 11.41 15.05
CA PRO A 79 4.41 10.88 16.02
C PRO A 79 3.24 11.84 16.30
N ASP A 80 3.44 13.16 16.10
CA ASP A 80 2.39 14.17 16.26
C ASP A 80 1.22 13.99 15.29
N ALA A 81 1.46 13.31 14.16
CA ALA A 81 0.43 12.98 13.18
C ALA A 81 -0.48 11.82 13.65
N LYS A 82 -0.11 11.12 14.73
CA LYS A 82 -0.88 10.03 15.36
C LYS A 82 -1.31 8.93 14.38
N LEU A 83 -0.43 8.60 13.43
CA LEU A 83 -0.69 7.62 12.37
C LEU A 83 -0.54 6.15 12.83
N ALA A 84 -0.15 5.91 14.08
CA ALA A 84 -0.11 4.59 14.69
C ALA A 84 -0.25 4.71 16.22
N PRO A 85 -0.78 3.69 16.90
CA PRO A 85 -0.87 3.62 18.36
C PRO A 85 0.49 3.22 18.97
N LEU A 86 1.49 4.09 18.90
CA LEU A 86 2.88 3.79 19.26
C LEU A 86 3.09 3.45 20.75
N ASP A 87 2.16 3.85 21.61
CA ASP A 87 2.14 3.61 23.05
C ASP A 87 1.30 2.39 23.46
N ASN A 88 0.62 1.73 22.52
CA ASN A 88 -0.21 0.56 22.77
C ASN A 88 0.27 -0.64 21.95
N PRO A 89 1.09 -1.54 22.53
CA PRO A 89 1.68 -2.67 21.81
C PRO A 89 0.65 -3.59 21.15
N PHE A 90 -0.51 -3.79 21.78
CA PHE A 90 -1.55 -4.67 21.24
C PHE A 90 -2.23 -4.06 20.01
N LEU A 91 -2.64 -2.79 20.08
CA LEU A 91 -3.23 -2.11 18.93
C LEU A 91 -2.20 -1.92 17.80
N LEU A 92 -0.94 -1.69 18.14
CA LEU A 92 0.14 -1.63 17.15
C LEU A 92 0.32 -2.98 16.45
N ALA A 93 0.27 -4.08 17.20
CA ALA A 93 0.31 -5.42 16.63
C ALA A 93 -0.91 -5.71 15.73
N ARG A 94 -2.12 -5.29 16.13
CA ARG A 94 -3.33 -5.41 15.29
C ARG A 94 -3.22 -4.61 14.00
N MET A 95 -2.72 -3.38 14.06
CA MET A 95 -2.44 -2.57 12.86
C MET A 95 -1.45 -3.29 11.92
N GLN A 96 -0.39 -3.88 12.48
CA GLN A 96 0.61 -4.59 11.70
C GLN A 96 0.15 -5.94 11.17
N GLU A 97 -0.75 -6.61 11.87
CA GLU A 97 -1.43 -7.82 11.38
C GLU A 97 -2.16 -7.53 10.06
N VAL A 98 -2.92 -6.42 10.00
CA VAL A 98 -3.63 -6.01 8.77
C VAL A 98 -2.65 -5.61 7.67
N ASN A 99 -1.63 -4.79 7.97
CA ASN A 99 -0.60 -4.44 6.98
C ASN A 99 0.13 -5.67 6.42
N SER A 100 0.42 -6.64 7.29
CA SER A 100 1.07 -7.89 6.90
C SER A 100 0.15 -8.71 6.00
N PHE A 101 -1.12 -8.88 6.36
CA PHE A 101 -2.10 -9.57 5.52
C PHE A 101 -2.27 -8.92 4.14
N LEU A 102 -2.34 -7.58 4.08
CA LEU A 102 -2.36 -6.85 2.81
C LEU A 102 -1.08 -7.10 1.99
N ALA A 103 0.10 -7.05 2.61
CA ALA A 103 1.37 -7.19 1.91
C ALA A 103 1.66 -8.63 1.44
N SER A 104 1.37 -9.63 2.27
CA SER A 104 1.74 -11.02 2.02
C SER A 104 0.65 -11.81 1.30
N THR A 105 -0.60 -11.35 1.34
CA THR A 105 -1.74 -12.10 0.82
C THR A 105 -2.46 -11.32 -0.27
N VAL A 106 -3.08 -10.19 0.05
CA VAL A 106 -3.97 -9.49 -0.89
C VAL A 106 -3.20 -8.85 -2.05
N HIS A 107 -2.12 -8.14 -1.76
CA HIS A 107 -1.26 -7.56 -2.79
C HIS A 107 -0.54 -8.64 -3.60
N VAL A 108 -0.22 -9.79 -3.00
CA VAL A 108 0.32 -10.95 -3.74
C VAL A 108 -0.73 -11.50 -4.71
N SER A 109 -1.99 -11.64 -4.31
CA SER A 109 -3.11 -12.02 -5.19
C SER A 109 -3.24 -11.06 -6.38
N HIS A 110 -3.26 -9.74 -6.13
CA HIS A 110 -3.24 -8.73 -7.21
C HIS A 110 -2.03 -8.90 -8.15
N ALA A 111 -0.84 -9.15 -7.57
CA ALA A 111 0.39 -9.25 -8.34
C ALA A 111 0.40 -10.44 -9.31
N HIS A 112 -0.31 -11.53 -9.04
CA HIS A 112 -0.45 -12.65 -9.99
C HIS A 112 -1.10 -12.23 -11.31
N GLY A 113 -1.97 -11.21 -11.31
CA GLY A 113 -2.65 -10.72 -12.51
C GLY A 113 -1.69 -10.10 -13.54
N ARG A 114 -0.79 -9.23 -13.07
CA ARG A 114 0.09 -8.45 -13.95
C ARG A 114 1.55 -8.90 -13.95
N ARG A 115 1.95 -9.73 -12.99
CA ARG A 115 3.35 -10.06 -12.70
C ARG A 115 3.55 -11.57 -12.46
N GLY A 116 2.72 -12.41 -13.08
CA GLY A 116 2.81 -13.87 -13.02
C GLY A 116 4.20 -14.43 -13.34
N SER A 117 4.94 -13.74 -14.23
CA SER A 117 6.34 -14.06 -14.57
C SER A 117 7.34 -14.06 -13.40
N ARG A 118 6.93 -13.56 -12.22
CA ARG A 118 7.75 -13.69 -11.00
C ARG A 118 7.72 -15.10 -10.40
N TRP A 119 6.77 -15.93 -10.80
CA TRP A 119 6.54 -17.27 -10.24
C TRP A 119 6.61 -18.38 -11.28
N ALA A 120 6.37 -18.08 -12.56
CA ALA A 120 6.43 -19.04 -13.64
C ALA A 120 6.87 -18.38 -14.95
N ASP A 121 7.66 -19.09 -15.75
CA ASP A 121 8.00 -18.68 -17.12
C ASP A 121 7.04 -19.27 -18.16
N ASP A 122 6.26 -20.29 -17.79
CA ASP A 122 5.27 -20.94 -18.65
C ASP A 122 4.00 -20.09 -18.81
N GLU A 123 3.58 -19.86 -20.05
CA GLU A 123 2.43 -19.01 -20.37
C GLU A 123 1.11 -19.57 -19.83
N GLN A 124 0.93 -20.89 -19.81
CA GLN A 124 -0.29 -21.52 -19.32
C GLN A 124 -0.40 -21.39 -17.80
N ALA A 125 0.70 -21.58 -17.08
CA ALA A 125 0.78 -21.35 -15.64
C ALA A 125 0.50 -19.88 -15.28
N ILE A 126 1.04 -18.92 -16.04
CA ILE A 126 0.74 -17.50 -15.87
C ILE A 126 -0.76 -17.23 -16.08
N ALA A 127 -1.35 -17.74 -17.16
CA ALA A 127 -2.78 -17.58 -17.42
C ALA A 127 -3.65 -18.20 -16.32
N ALA A 128 -3.28 -19.37 -15.79
CA ALA A 128 -3.97 -20.00 -14.67
C ALA A 128 -3.91 -19.16 -13.39
N MET A 129 -2.77 -18.55 -13.09
CA MET A 129 -2.63 -17.62 -11.96
C MET A 129 -3.49 -16.36 -12.15
N GLN A 130 -3.56 -15.81 -13.37
CA GLN A 130 -4.40 -14.65 -13.70
C GLN A 130 -5.90 -14.94 -13.48
N GLN A 131 -6.38 -16.11 -13.89
CA GLN A 131 -7.78 -16.52 -13.70
C GLN A 131 -8.19 -16.62 -12.23
N LYS A 132 -7.23 -16.84 -11.31
CA LYS A 132 -7.47 -16.91 -9.87
C LYS A 132 -7.56 -15.55 -9.17
N VAL A 133 -7.12 -14.47 -9.80
CA VAL A 133 -7.02 -13.13 -9.18
C VAL A 133 -8.36 -12.69 -8.61
N ALA A 134 -9.44 -12.70 -9.41
CA ALA A 134 -10.75 -12.24 -8.95
C ALA A 134 -11.25 -13.03 -7.72
N SER A 135 -11.09 -14.36 -7.73
CA SER A 135 -11.46 -15.20 -6.57
C SER A 135 -10.61 -14.90 -5.34
N ASN A 136 -9.29 -14.81 -5.50
CA ASN A 136 -8.38 -14.62 -4.37
C ASN A 136 -8.50 -13.20 -3.78
N MET A 137 -8.74 -12.19 -4.62
CA MET A 137 -9.03 -10.83 -4.17
C MET A 137 -10.35 -10.78 -3.42
N ARG A 138 -11.41 -11.41 -3.94
CA ARG A 138 -12.71 -11.51 -3.26
C ARG A 138 -12.57 -12.18 -1.89
N ASP A 139 -11.87 -13.31 -1.81
CA ASP A 139 -11.64 -14.02 -0.54
C ASP A 139 -10.85 -13.16 0.46
N GLY A 140 -9.79 -12.48 -0.01
CA GLY A 140 -9.00 -11.56 0.81
C GLY A 140 -9.82 -10.39 1.36
N PHE A 141 -10.67 -9.80 0.53
CA PHE A 141 -11.55 -8.71 0.98
C PHE A 141 -12.72 -9.18 1.84
N ALA A 142 -13.20 -10.42 1.67
CA ALA A 142 -14.16 -11.01 2.59
C ALA A 142 -13.55 -11.16 4.01
N GLN A 143 -12.29 -11.57 4.12
CA GLN A 143 -11.57 -11.61 5.40
C GLN A 143 -11.41 -10.21 6.01
N ILE A 144 -11.10 -9.20 5.18
CA ILE A 144 -11.00 -7.81 5.65
C ILE A 144 -12.35 -7.31 6.17
N GLU A 145 -13.40 -7.48 5.37
CA GLU A 145 -14.77 -7.11 5.69
C GLU A 145 -15.22 -7.79 6.99
N GLN A 146 -14.93 -9.07 7.20
CA GLN A 146 -15.46 -9.81 8.36
C GLN A 146 -14.63 -9.63 9.63
N HIS A 147 -13.30 -9.51 9.50
CA HIS A 147 -12.39 -9.70 10.65
C HIS A 147 -11.37 -8.57 10.86
N TYR A 148 -10.89 -7.91 9.81
CA TYR A 148 -9.79 -6.93 9.96
C TYR A 148 -10.23 -5.47 9.94
N LEU A 149 -11.39 -5.15 9.36
CA LEU A 149 -11.95 -3.80 9.38
C LEU A 149 -13.01 -3.70 10.47
N ALA A 150 -12.61 -3.17 11.63
CA ALA A 150 -13.53 -2.93 12.75
C ALA A 150 -14.62 -1.90 12.38
N GLY A 151 -14.23 -0.79 11.74
CA GLY A 151 -15.11 0.28 11.28
C GLY A 151 -15.26 1.43 12.28
N PRO A 152 -15.26 2.71 11.84
CA PRO A 152 -15.06 3.16 10.45
C PRO A 152 -13.62 3.01 9.93
N TRP A 153 -12.64 2.87 10.81
CA TRP A 153 -11.23 2.62 10.49
C TRP A 153 -10.84 1.18 10.83
N VAL A 154 -9.66 0.75 10.38
CA VAL A 154 -9.10 -0.58 10.65
C VAL A 154 -9.10 -0.88 12.15
N LEU A 155 -8.69 0.08 12.99
CA LEU A 155 -8.66 -0.04 14.44
C LEU A 155 -9.94 0.48 15.13
N GLY A 156 -11.04 0.64 14.40
CA GLY A 156 -12.30 1.16 14.93
C GLY A 156 -12.36 2.68 14.81
N GLU A 157 -12.32 3.39 15.94
CA GLU A 157 -12.39 4.86 15.96
C GLU A 157 -11.07 5.53 15.58
N GLN A 158 -9.95 4.82 15.72
CA GLN A 158 -8.61 5.37 15.47
C GLN A 158 -8.17 5.14 14.02
N PHE A 159 -7.95 6.24 13.28
CA PHE A 159 -7.27 6.22 11.99
C PHE A 159 -5.79 5.85 12.15
N SER A 160 -5.25 5.11 11.20
CA SER A 160 -3.88 4.63 11.19
C SER A 160 -3.31 4.47 9.77
N VAL A 161 -2.02 4.18 9.67
CA VAL A 161 -1.41 3.83 8.38
C VAL A 161 -1.97 2.56 7.74
N ALA A 162 -2.66 1.69 8.49
CA ALA A 162 -3.31 0.51 7.91
C ALA A 162 -4.51 0.89 7.03
N ASP A 163 -5.24 1.95 7.39
CA ASP A 163 -6.33 2.52 6.58
C ASP A 163 -5.82 3.03 5.24
N ILE A 164 -4.64 3.66 5.25
CA ILE A 164 -3.97 4.16 4.05
C ILE A 164 -3.61 3.01 3.11
N TYR A 165 -3.02 1.92 3.63
CA TYR A 165 -2.66 0.78 2.78
C TYR A 165 -3.92 0.06 2.27
N LEU A 166 -4.91 -0.15 3.13
CA LEU A 166 -6.20 -0.74 2.76
C LEU A 166 -6.88 0.06 1.64
N PHE A 167 -6.90 1.39 1.74
CA PHE A 167 -7.43 2.27 0.69
C PHE A 167 -6.79 2.02 -0.68
N VAL A 168 -5.45 1.99 -0.72
CA VAL A 168 -4.72 1.77 -1.97
C VAL A 168 -5.04 0.40 -2.57
N VAL A 169 -5.06 -0.65 -1.75
CA VAL A 169 -5.36 -2.02 -2.21
C VAL A 169 -6.82 -2.16 -2.64
N ALA A 170 -7.75 -1.53 -1.92
CA ALA A 170 -9.18 -1.49 -2.29
C ALA A 170 -9.41 -0.80 -3.63
N GLY A 171 -8.60 0.21 -3.97
CA GLY A 171 -8.63 0.87 -5.28
C GLY A 171 -8.31 -0.05 -6.47
N TRP A 172 -7.73 -1.24 -6.24
CA TRP A 172 -7.41 -2.20 -7.31
C TRP A 172 -8.55 -3.17 -7.64
N LEU A 173 -9.53 -3.33 -6.74
CA LEU A 173 -10.63 -4.32 -6.85
C LEU A 173 -11.30 -4.32 -8.23
N LYS A 174 -11.68 -3.13 -8.71
CA LYS A 174 -12.34 -2.98 -10.02
C LYS A 174 -11.49 -3.53 -11.16
N SER A 175 -10.18 -3.27 -11.15
CA SER A 175 -9.27 -3.77 -12.20
C SER A 175 -8.99 -5.27 -12.08
N ASP A 176 -9.27 -5.85 -10.92
CA ASP A 176 -9.12 -7.28 -10.62
C ASP A 176 -10.45 -8.06 -10.79
N GLY A 177 -11.51 -7.41 -11.29
CA GLY A 177 -12.79 -8.04 -11.58
C GLY A 177 -13.65 -8.31 -10.34
N VAL A 178 -13.52 -7.48 -9.30
CA VAL A 178 -14.30 -7.57 -8.07
C VAL A 178 -14.97 -6.21 -7.80
N GLU A 179 -16.27 -6.23 -7.51
CA GLU A 179 -17.01 -5.00 -7.21
C GLU A 179 -16.87 -4.66 -5.73
N ILE A 180 -16.49 -3.42 -5.41
CA ILE A 180 -16.29 -3.00 -4.01
C ILE A 180 -17.60 -3.02 -3.20
N SER A 181 -18.75 -2.96 -3.87
CA SER A 181 -20.08 -3.07 -3.24
C SER A 181 -20.37 -4.45 -2.65
N GLU A 182 -19.57 -5.47 -2.98
CA GLU A 182 -19.59 -6.78 -2.30
C GLU A 182 -19.18 -6.68 -0.82
N PHE A 183 -18.50 -5.59 -0.43
CA PHE A 183 -17.92 -5.37 0.91
C PHE A 183 -18.35 -4.01 1.50
N PRO A 184 -19.52 -3.92 2.17
CA PRO A 184 -20.09 -2.65 2.60
C PRO A 184 -19.18 -1.82 3.52
N LYS A 185 -18.49 -2.41 4.51
CA LYS A 185 -17.58 -1.65 5.38
C LYS A 185 -16.36 -1.16 4.60
N VAL A 186 -15.80 -1.98 3.71
CA VAL A 186 -14.69 -1.56 2.85
C VAL A 186 -15.11 -0.43 1.92
N ALA A 187 -16.32 -0.48 1.35
CA ALA A 187 -16.86 0.57 0.50
C ALA A 187 -17.03 1.90 1.28
N ASP A 188 -17.59 1.88 2.50
CA ASP A 188 -17.69 3.07 3.35
C ASP A 188 -16.30 3.63 3.70
N HIS A 189 -15.38 2.76 4.13
CA HIS A 189 -14.00 3.11 4.43
C HIS A 189 -13.32 3.78 3.21
N TYR A 190 -13.50 3.22 2.02
CA TYR A 190 -12.92 3.77 0.79
C TYR A 190 -13.46 5.18 0.48
N GLN A 191 -14.76 5.41 0.62
CA GLN A 191 -15.35 6.76 0.44
C GLN A 191 -14.87 7.76 1.50
N ARG A 192 -14.71 7.29 2.74
CA ARG A 192 -14.17 8.10 3.83
C ARG A 192 -12.73 8.52 3.56
N MET A 193 -11.92 7.61 3.03
CA MET A 193 -10.54 7.89 2.62
C MET A 193 -10.47 8.86 1.45
N LEU A 194 -11.35 8.75 0.44
CA LEU A 194 -11.42 9.71 -0.66
C LEU A 194 -11.71 11.15 -0.19
N SER A 195 -12.40 11.30 0.94
CA SER A 195 -12.70 12.61 1.53
C SER A 195 -11.52 13.25 2.26
N ARG A 196 -10.38 12.56 2.39
CA ARG A 196 -9.20 13.08 3.10
C ARG A 196 -8.35 13.97 2.19
N PRO A 197 -7.93 15.17 2.63
CA PRO A 197 -7.12 16.07 1.81
C PRO A 197 -5.79 15.47 1.31
N ALA A 198 -5.12 14.64 2.12
CA ALA A 198 -3.88 13.98 1.72
C ALA A 198 -4.10 12.97 0.57
N VAL A 199 -5.24 12.28 0.56
CA VAL A 199 -5.62 11.36 -0.52
C VAL A 199 -5.88 12.12 -1.80
N ALA A 200 -6.65 13.21 -1.75
CA ALA A 200 -6.89 14.06 -2.92
C ALA A 200 -5.58 14.59 -3.52
N LYS A 201 -4.63 15.05 -2.67
CA LYS A 201 -3.31 15.48 -3.11
C LYS A 201 -2.49 14.36 -3.74
N ALA A 202 -2.52 13.15 -3.18
CA ALA A 202 -1.79 12.01 -3.73
C ALA A 202 -2.32 11.59 -5.10
N LEU A 203 -3.65 11.58 -5.28
CA LEU A 203 -4.33 11.21 -6.53
C LEU A 203 -4.15 12.23 -7.67
N ALA A 204 -3.80 13.48 -7.35
CA ALA A 204 -3.61 14.54 -8.32
C ALA A 204 -2.21 14.54 -9.01
N ASN A 205 -1.31 13.63 -8.61
CA ASN A 205 0.06 13.54 -9.14
C ASN A 205 0.21 12.49 -10.26
#